data_AF-A0A3D5WL74-F1
#
_entry.id   AF-A0A3D5WL74-F1
#
_cell.length_a   1.000
_cell.length_b   1.000
_cell.length_c   1.000
_cell.angle_alpha   90.00
_cell.angle_beta   90.00
_cell.angle_gamma   90.00
#
_symmetry.space_group_name_H-M   'P 1'
#
loop_
_entity.id
_entity.type
_entity.pdbx_description
1 polymer ?
#
loop_
_entity_poly.entity_id
_entity_poly.type
_entity_poly.pdbx_seq_one_letter_code
_entity_poly.pdbx_strand_id
1 'polypeptide(L)'
;MIIYDEKQHIFQLNTKSTSYMIGITPEGYLGHIYYGERLQHIDGGYLLRTEEYPYTPERNKREKCVFLESFPMELPSGGIGDFRESCLDIRDEYGCLGTEILYKEHRIYSGKTPLEGLPASFVTASQMDTEDAGTAVQTLEVICQDRVLGVEVVLSYTAFEREDVITRSVRVDNRGEQTLTIEKIYSACLDMDYEEDYELLTLPGAWARERRIQRRRIGYGRQSAASIRGESGHQEHPFIALVTPGTTQTRGDVYAMHFVYSGNFLGQVEVSQHDMIRMTMGIHSYEFGWKLTPGQTFQAPEVVLTYSSEGLGKMTRSLHDFYREHLIRSRYKNTERPILINNWEATYFDFTTEKLLDIAQTAKDCGIELFVMDDGWFGRRNNDESSLGDWYVNEEKLTGGLKHLVDSINKIGMKFGIWFEPEMISPDSDLFRTHPDWMIQIPGREPTLSRAQGVLDLSNPEVEEYAYESVAHILRSAPIMYVKWDMNRQLSDLGSAYLGKEHGQELLHRYVLAVYRMQERLITEFPDLLLENCSGGGGRFDPGMLYYSPQIWCS
;
A
#
# COMPACT_ATOMS: atom_id res chain seq x y z
N MET A 1 -5.02 14.73 22.76
CA MET A 1 -3.82 14.17 22.11
C MET A 1 -3.33 15.08 20.99
N ILE A 2 -4.24 15.53 20.12
CA ILE A 2 -3.99 16.59 19.13
C ILE A 2 -4.42 17.93 19.73
N ILE A 3 -3.59 18.96 19.57
CA ILE A 3 -3.82 20.32 20.08
C ILE A 3 -3.57 21.30 18.94
N TYR A 4 -4.40 22.33 18.82
CA TYR A 4 -4.16 23.49 17.96
C TYR A 4 -3.97 24.74 18.82
N ASP A 5 -2.80 25.36 18.74
CA ASP A 5 -2.54 26.67 19.34
C ASP A 5 -2.93 27.76 18.34
N GLU A 6 -4.08 28.39 18.57
CA GLU A 6 -4.60 29.47 17.72
C GLU A 6 -3.69 30.71 17.69
N LYS A 7 -2.89 30.97 18.73
CA LYS A 7 -2.04 32.16 18.78
C LYS A 7 -0.78 31.98 17.95
N GLN A 8 -0.23 30.76 17.94
CA GLN A 8 0.97 30.44 17.18
C GLN A 8 0.65 29.85 15.80
N HIS A 9 -0.61 29.47 15.55
CA HIS A 9 -1.03 28.71 14.37
C HIS A 9 -0.28 27.39 14.20
N ILE A 10 -0.13 26.64 15.30
CA ILE A 10 0.61 25.38 15.34
C ILE A 10 -0.30 24.25 15.80
N PHE A 11 -0.28 23.15 15.04
CA PHE A 11 -0.82 21.86 15.47
C PHE A 11 0.28 21.04 16.13
N GLN A 12 -0.03 20.39 17.25
CA GLN A 12 0.82 19.37 17.88
C GLN A 12 0.01 18.08 18.04
N LEU A 13 0.50 17.00 17.43
CA LEU A 13 -0.01 15.65 17.61
C LEU A 13 0.97 14.90 18.50
N ASN A 14 0.49 14.33 19.60
CA ASN A 14 1.32 13.55 20.51
C ASN A 14 0.96 12.07 20.42
N THR A 15 1.95 11.18 20.44
CA THR A 15 1.73 9.78 20.83
C THR A 15 2.24 9.57 22.25
N LYS A 16 2.36 8.32 22.70
CA LYS A 16 2.93 8.00 24.01
C LYS A 16 4.31 8.62 24.20
N SER A 17 5.19 8.53 23.20
CA SER A 17 6.60 8.96 23.28
C SER A 17 7.07 9.87 22.14
N THR A 18 6.19 10.26 21.21
CA THR A 18 6.55 11.10 20.05
C THR A 18 5.68 12.36 19.97
N SER A 19 6.21 13.45 19.40
CA SER A 19 5.45 14.62 18.97
C SER A 19 5.62 14.85 17.47
N TYR A 20 4.55 15.30 16.80
CA TYR A 20 4.56 15.78 15.42
C TYR A 20 3.95 17.19 15.41
N MET A 21 4.61 18.16 14.78
CA MET A 21 4.18 19.55 14.76
C MET A 21 4.08 20.11 13.35
N ILE A 22 3.00 20.84 13.11
CA ILE A 22 2.69 21.51 11.83
C ILE A 22 2.41 22.97 12.12
N GLY A 23 2.99 23.88 11.35
CA GLY A 23 2.70 25.30 11.44
C GLY A 23 2.05 25.86 10.19
N ILE A 24 1.34 26.98 10.36
CA ILE A 24 0.70 27.70 9.26
C ILE A 24 1.33 29.10 9.16
N THR A 25 1.81 29.49 7.97
CA THR A 25 2.27 30.87 7.75
C THR A 25 1.08 31.83 7.64
N PRO A 26 1.28 33.17 7.78
CA PRO A 26 0.20 34.14 7.63
C PRO A 26 -0.60 34.04 6.32
N GLU A 27 0.06 33.64 5.21
CA GLU A 27 -0.57 33.46 3.90
C GLU A 27 -1.21 32.08 3.70
N GLY A 28 -0.99 31.16 4.63
CA GLY A 28 -1.58 29.82 4.64
C GLY A 28 -0.68 28.69 4.17
N TYR A 29 0.63 28.87 4.01
CA TYR A 29 1.51 27.73 3.70
C TYR A 29 1.61 26.80 4.92
N LEU A 30 1.52 25.49 4.68
CA LEU A 30 1.65 24.47 5.72
C LEU A 30 3.09 23.97 5.81
N GLY A 31 3.71 24.22 6.96
CA GLY A 31 5.09 23.84 7.22
C GLY A 31 5.23 22.72 8.23
N HIS A 32 6.15 21.81 7.98
CA HIS A 32 6.64 20.83 8.94
C HIS A 32 7.53 21.53 9.97
N ILE A 33 7.24 21.32 11.25
CA ILE A 33 8.04 21.90 12.35
C ILE A 33 8.93 20.83 12.98
N TYR A 34 8.36 19.68 13.32
CA TYR A 34 9.06 18.68 14.12
C TYR A 34 8.39 17.30 14.00
N TYR A 35 9.20 16.26 13.97
CA TYR A 35 8.81 14.89 14.29
C TYR A 35 9.93 14.24 15.10
N GLY A 36 9.63 13.63 16.24
CA GLY A 36 10.65 13.06 17.12
C GLY A 36 10.16 12.86 18.55
N GLU A 37 11.08 12.80 19.52
CA GLU A 37 10.75 12.63 20.94
C GLU A 37 9.65 13.58 21.42
N ARG A 38 8.81 13.08 22.33
CA ARG A 38 7.66 13.83 22.84
C ARG A 38 8.10 15.13 23.52
N LEU A 39 7.60 16.25 23.00
CA LEU A 39 7.79 17.58 23.56
C LEU A 39 6.70 17.88 24.60
N GLN A 40 7.08 18.59 25.67
CA GLN A 40 6.14 18.97 26.74
C GLN A 40 5.34 20.23 26.41
N HIS A 41 5.83 21.07 25.50
CA HIS A 41 5.26 22.37 25.17
C HIS A 41 5.20 22.57 23.66
N ILE A 42 4.22 23.35 23.21
CA ILE A 42 4.18 23.88 21.84
C ILE A 42 5.18 25.04 21.79
N ASP A 43 6.38 24.71 21.33
CA ASP A 43 7.48 25.63 21.04
C ASP A 43 8.22 25.09 19.82
N GLY A 44 8.64 25.96 18.90
CA GLY A 44 9.23 25.53 17.64
C GLY A 44 8.77 26.28 16.39
N GLY A 45 7.86 27.25 16.50
CA GLY A 45 7.42 28.05 15.34
C GLY A 45 8.57 28.71 14.56
N TYR A 46 9.69 28.98 15.23
CA TYR A 46 10.90 29.51 14.60
C TYR A 46 11.55 28.54 13.59
N LEU A 47 11.30 27.22 13.70
CA LEU A 47 11.80 26.21 12.76
C LEU A 47 11.15 26.30 11.38
N LEU A 48 10.05 27.04 11.24
CA LEU A 48 9.50 27.42 9.93
C LEU A 48 10.38 28.45 9.19
N ARG A 49 11.35 29.06 9.88
CA ARG A 49 12.31 30.06 9.34
C ARG A 49 11.65 31.23 8.62
N THR A 50 10.44 31.59 9.01
CA THR A 50 9.64 32.68 8.38
C THR A 50 10.21 34.08 8.66
N GLU A 51 11.02 34.21 9.72
CA GLU A 51 11.71 35.44 10.10
C GLU A 51 13.15 35.55 9.53
N GLU A 52 13.54 34.59 8.71
CA GLU A 52 14.84 34.55 8.03
C GLU A 52 14.67 34.84 6.53
N TYR A 53 15.71 35.36 5.87
CA TYR A 53 15.67 35.51 4.40
C TYR A 53 15.49 34.13 3.76
N PRO A 54 14.59 33.94 2.77
CA PRO A 54 13.94 34.96 1.93
C PRO A 54 12.68 35.64 2.48
N TYR A 55 12.25 35.32 3.70
CA TYR A 55 10.97 35.66 4.32
C TYR A 55 9.76 35.05 3.61
N THR A 56 8.59 35.13 4.24
CA THR A 56 7.36 34.68 3.62
C THR A 56 6.94 35.56 2.42
N PRO A 57 6.13 35.04 1.47
CA PRO A 57 5.74 35.79 0.29
C PRO A 57 4.91 37.06 0.56
N GLU A 58 4.23 37.21 1.70
CA GLU A 58 3.59 38.46 2.11
C GLU A 58 4.64 39.54 2.39
N ARG A 59 5.72 39.18 3.07
CA ARG A 59 6.80 40.11 3.43
C ARG A 59 7.76 40.38 2.28
N ASN A 60 8.03 39.38 1.44
CA ASN A 60 8.97 39.49 0.33
C ASN A 60 8.51 38.72 -0.92
N LYS A 61 7.45 39.21 -1.56
CA LYS A 61 6.89 38.61 -2.78
C LYS A 61 7.90 38.41 -3.91
N ARG A 62 8.93 39.25 -4.00
CA ARG A 62 9.98 39.15 -5.03
C ARG A 62 10.70 37.80 -4.99
N GLU A 63 10.92 37.27 -3.78
CA GLU A 63 11.72 36.05 -3.55
C GLU A 63 10.82 34.84 -3.24
N LYS A 64 9.55 34.86 -3.66
CA LYS A 64 8.60 33.74 -3.46
C LYS A 64 9.17 32.39 -3.91
N CYS A 65 9.87 32.36 -5.04
CA CYS A 65 10.46 31.12 -5.55
C CYS A 65 11.50 30.54 -4.58
N VAL A 66 12.38 31.39 -4.04
CA VAL A 66 13.40 30.99 -3.06
C VAL A 66 12.74 30.53 -1.77
N PHE A 67 11.66 31.19 -1.34
CA PHE A 67 10.88 30.76 -0.18
C PHE A 67 10.31 29.34 -0.38
N LEU A 68 9.67 29.08 -1.53
CA LEU A 68 9.11 27.75 -1.81
C LEU A 68 10.18 26.66 -1.88
N GLU A 69 11.38 26.99 -2.36
CA GLU A 69 12.52 26.07 -2.42
C GLU A 69 13.17 25.79 -1.04
N SER A 70 12.99 26.67 -0.05
CA SER A 70 13.59 26.51 1.28
C SER A 70 12.59 26.21 2.40
N PHE A 71 11.30 26.41 2.19
CA PHE A 71 10.28 26.23 3.24
C PHE A 71 10.05 24.73 3.51
N PRO A 72 10.03 24.26 4.77
CA PRO A 72 9.84 22.85 5.10
C PRO A 72 8.36 22.48 4.93
N MET A 73 7.95 21.92 3.80
CA MET A 73 6.53 21.75 3.45
C MET A 73 5.94 20.43 3.99
N GLU A 74 4.69 20.48 4.44
CA GLU A 74 3.93 19.27 4.78
C GLU A 74 3.48 18.47 3.54
N LEU A 75 3.21 19.15 2.43
CA LEU A 75 2.87 18.54 1.14
C LEU A 75 3.31 19.47 -0.01
N PRO A 76 4.54 19.32 -0.52
CA PRO A 76 5.05 20.15 -1.60
C PRO A 76 4.32 19.88 -2.91
N SER A 77 4.06 20.92 -3.69
CA SER A 77 3.38 20.84 -4.99
C SER A 77 4.30 21.25 -6.15
N GLY A 78 4.10 20.64 -7.32
CA GLY A 78 4.93 20.88 -8.49
C GLY A 78 4.52 22.10 -9.32
N GLY A 79 5.46 22.57 -10.14
CA GLY A 79 5.21 23.53 -11.23
C GLY A 79 5.22 25.01 -10.84
N ILE A 80 5.41 25.36 -9.56
CA ILE A 80 5.26 26.75 -9.09
C ILE A 80 6.43 27.32 -8.26
N GLY A 81 7.59 26.66 -8.22
CA GLY A 81 8.84 27.26 -7.73
C GLY A 81 9.61 26.48 -6.68
N ASP A 82 9.03 25.44 -6.05
CA ASP A 82 9.81 24.46 -5.30
C ASP A 82 10.44 23.47 -6.29
N PHE A 83 11.77 23.42 -6.34
CA PHE A 83 12.54 22.57 -7.27
C PHE A 83 12.94 21.22 -6.66
N ARG A 84 12.65 21.00 -5.38
CA ARG A 84 12.79 19.72 -4.69
C ARG A 84 11.69 18.74 -5.18
N GLU A 85 11.71 17.51 -4.70
CA GLU A 85 10.68 16.52 -5.01
C GLU A 85 9.30 17.02 -4.57
N SER A 86 8.38 17.14 -5.53
CA SER A 86 6.97 17.43 -5.27
C SER A 86 6.22 16.16 -4.85
N CYS A 87 5.18 16.35 -4.05
CA CYS A 87 4.23 15.30 -3.68
C CYS A 87 2.93 15.39 -4.47
N LEU A 88 2.54 16.58 -4.96
CA LEU A 88 1.30 16.78 -5.70
C LEU A 88 1.56 17.54 -7.01
N ASP A 89 1.29 16.88 -8.13
CA ASP A 89 1.40 17.46 -9.47
C ASP A 89 0.03 17.36 -10.16
N ILE A 90 -0.62 18.50 -10.40
CA ILE A 90 -1.91 18.57 -11.12
C ILE A 90 -1.72 19.36 -12.42
N ARG A 91 -2.18 18.76 -13.52
CA ARG A 91 -2.25 19.39 -14.84
C ARG A 91 -3.69 19.81 -15.15
N ASP A 92 -3.83 21.03 -15.66
CA ASP A 92 -5.11 21.59 -16.09
C ASP A 92 -5.49 21.19 -17.52
N GLU A 93 -6.67 21.63 -17.98
CA GLU A 93 -7.18 21.33 -19.34
C GLU A 93 -6.36 21.99 -20.46
N TYR A 94 -5.57 23.02 -20.13
CA TYR A 94 -4.66 23.71 -21.06
C TYR A 94 -3.30 23.01 -21.16
N GLY A 95 -3.08 21.95 -20.38
CA GLY A 95 -1.82 21.22 -20.31
C GLY A 95 -0.77 21.90 -19.43
N CYS A 96 -1.14 22.89 -18.61
CA CYS A 96 -0.23 23.56 -17.69
C CYS A 96 -0.11 22.77 -16.38
N LEU A 97 1.12 22.53 -15.94
CA LEU A 97 1.40 21.95 -14.62
C LEU A 97 1.58 23.08 -13.62
N GLY A 98 0.84 23.05 -12.51
CA GLY A 98 1.04 23.98 -11.42
C GLY A 98 -0.08 23.88 -10.39
N THR A 99 0.28 23.81 -9.11
CA THR A 99 -0.70 23.78 -8.03
C THR A 99 -0.15 24.52 -6.83
N GLU A 100 -0.88 25.48 -6.27
CA GLU A 100 -0.56 26.18 -5.03
C GLU A 100 -1.65 25.93 -4.00
N ILE A 101 -1.38 25.04 -3.04
CA ILE A 101 -2.32 24.76 -1.96
C ILE A 101 -2.05 25.66 -0.76
N LEU A 102 -3.08 26.34 -0.29
CA LEU A 102 -3.03 27.17 0.92
C LEU A 102 -4.08 26.68 1.92
N TYR A 103 -3.73 26.73 3.20
CA TYR A 103 -4.62 26.41 4.30
C TYR A 103 -5.97 27.14 4.17
N LYS A 104 -7.06 26.41 4.37
CA LYS A 104 -8.43 26.91 4.38
C LYS A 104 -9.06 26.75 5.75
N GLU A 105 -9.08 25.52 6.27
CA GLU A 105 -9.68 25.17 7.55
C GLU A 105 -9.13 23.81 8.05
N HIS A 106 -9.49 23.41 9.26
CA HIS A 106 -9.13 22.11 9.79
C HIS A 106 -10.26 21.48 10.61
N ARG A 107 -10.13 20.17 10.86
CA ARG A 107 -11.01 19.42 11.76
C ARG A 107 -10.16 18.52 12.64
N ILE A 108 -10.49 18.46 13.92
CA ILE A 108 -9.91 17.51 14.87
C ILE A 108 -11.06 16.68 15.42
N TYR A 109 -10.95 15.36 15.32
CA TYR A 109 -11.97 14.44 15.80
C TYR A 109 -11.36 13.16 16.36
N SER A 110 -12.11 12.49 17.23
CA SER A 110 -11.72 11.19 17.80
C SER A 110 -11.93 10.07 16.78
N GLY A 111 -11.04 9.08 16.82
CA GLY A 111 -11.00 7.96 15.88
C GLY A 111 -10.40 8.31 14.53
N LYS A 112 -10.78 7.52 13.53
CA LYS A 112 -10.29 7.59 12.15
C LYS A 112 -11.38 7.14 11.18
N THR A 113 -11.52 7.85 10.07
CA THR A 113 -12.44 7.49 8.98
C THR A 113 -11.77 6.51 8.00
N PRO A 114 -12.51 5.50 7.50
CA PRO A 114 -12.00 4.60 6.45
C PRO A 114 -11.61 5.36 5.18
N LEU A 115 -10.65 4.82 4.43
CA LEU A 115 -10.29 5.31 3.09
C LEU A 115 -11.08 4.51 2.05
N GLU A 116 -11.99 5.17 1.33
CA GLU A 116 -12.88 4.50 0.39
C GLU A 116 -12.10 3.73 -0.68
N GLY A 117 -12.44 2.45 -0.85
CA GLY A 117 -11.83 1.57 -1.86
C GLY A 117 -10.38 1.14 -1.60
N LEU A 118 -9.80 1.47 -0.44
CA LEU A 118 -8.40 1.21 -0.11
C LEU A 118 -8.24 0.51 1.24
N PRO A 119 -7.24 -0.38 1.40
CA PRO A 119 -6.82 -0.84 2.71
C PRO A 119 -6.26 0.34 3.50
N ALA A 120 -6.66 0.44 4.76
CA ALA A 120 -6.23 1.50 5.65
C ALA A 120 -6.35 1.04 7.10
N SER A 121 -5.59 1.68 7.98
CA SER A 121 -5.78 1.44 9.41
C SER A 121 -7.18 1.86 9.88
N PHE A 122 -7.65 1.20 10.93
CA PHE A 122 -8.98 1.40 11.50
C PHE A 122 -8.93 1.50 13.03
N VAL A 123 -10.05 1.96 13.58
CA VAL A 123 -10.34 1.96 15.02
C VAL A 123 -11.60 1.13 15.27
N THR A 124 -11.66 0.40 16.38
CA THR A 124 -12.90 -0.29 16.75
C THR A 124 -13.97 0.71 17.18
N ALA A 125 -15.25 0.31 17.18
CA ALA A 125 -16.34 1.15 17.68
C ALA A 125 -16.09 1.65 19.13
N SER A 126 -15.49 0.81 19.98
CA SER A 126 -15.12 1.20 21.35
C SER A 126 -13.99 2.21 21.41
N GLN A 127 -13.17 2.32 20.36
CA GLN A 127 -12.06 3.27 20.27
C GLN A 127 -12.44 4.59 19.56
N MET A 128 -13.57 4.64 18.85
CA MET A 128 -13.99 5.86 18.14
C MET A 128 -14.26 7.05 19.09
N ASP A 129 -14.76 6.76 20.29
CA ASP A 129 -15.17 7.78 21.27
C ASP A 129 -14.27 7.82 22.53
N THR A 130 -13.18 7.06 22.55
CA THR A 130 -12.28 7.01 23.72
C THR A 130 -11.30 8.18 23.69
N GLU A 131 -11.38 9.03 24.71
CA GLU A 131 -10.40 10.09 25.00
C GLU A 131 -9.40 9.70 26.10
N ASP A 132 -9.49 8.47 26.62
CA ASP A 132 -8.62 7.99 27.69
C ASP A 132 -7.15 8.01 27.26
N ALA A 133 -6.36 8.75 28.03
CA ALA A 133 -4.92 8.88 27.83
C ALA A 133 -4.25 7.50 27.81
N GLY A 134 -3.46 7.24 26.76
CA GLY A 134 -2.78 5.98 26.52
C GLY A 134 -3.54 4.98 25.64
N THR A 135 -4.76 5.31 25.22
CA THR A 135 -5.54 4.52 24.23
C THR A 135 -6.24 5.38 23.17
N ALA A 136 -6.12 6.71 23.27
CA ALA A 136 -6.78 7.62 22.37
C ALA A 136 -6.26 7.47 20.93
N VAL A 137 -7.19 7.53 19.98
CA VAL A 137 -6.91 7.73 18.56
C VAL A 137 -7.63 9.00 18.15
N GLN A 138 -6.94 9.94 17.50
CA GLN A 138 -7.53 11.19 17.01
C GLN A 138 -6.97 11.49 15.64
N THR A 139 -7.79 12.09 14.80
CA THR A 139 -7.43 12.53 13.46
C THR A 139 -7.50 14.04 13.36
N LEU A 140 -6.44 14.62 12.79
CA LEU A 140 -6.42 15.98 12.26
C LEU A 140 -6.60 15.90 10.74
N GLU A 141 -7.57 16.61 10.21
CA GLU A 141 -7.68 16.90 8.78
C GLU A 141 -7.37 18.38 8.56
N VAL A 142 -6.36 18.66 7.76
CA VAL A 142 -6.05 20.02 7.31
C VAL A 142 -6.53 20.16 5.88
N ILE A 143 -7.51 21.03 5.66
CA ILE A 143 -8.08 21.30 4.34
C ILE A 143 -7.34 22.50 3.75
N CYS A 144 -6.68 22.26 2.63
CA CYS A 144 -6.07 23.28 1.79
C CYS A 144 -6.87 23.47 0.50
N GLN A 145 -6.65 24.59 -0.17
CA GLN A 145 -7.26 24.87 -1.46
C GLN A 145 -6.26 25.50 -2.44
N ASP A 146 -6.36 25.10 -3.69
CA ASP A 146 -5.88 25.88 -4.83
C ASP A 146 -7.05 26.67 -5.40
N ARG A 147 -6.97 28.01 -5.30
CA ARG A 147 -8.05 28.91 -5.73
C ARG A 147 -8.13 29.09 -7.25
N VAL A 148 -7.06 28.80 -7.98
CA VAL A 148 -7.00 28.92 -9.45
C VAL A 148 -7.62 27.70 -10.10
N LEU A 149 -7.25 26.51 -9.64
CA LEU A 149 -7.81 25.25 -10.14
C LEU A 149 -9.17 24.90 -9.53
N GLY A 150 -9.52 25.49 -8.38
CA GLY A 150 -10.72 25.12 -7.64
C GLY A 150 -10.59 23.74 -6.99
N VAL A 151 -9.40 23.37 -6.55
CA VAL A 151 -9.13 22.06 -5.93
C VAL A 151 -9.05 22.21 -4.42
N GLU A 152 -9.70 21.31 -3.68
CA GLU A 152 -9.46 21.13 -2.25
C GLU A 152 -8.55 19.92 -2.03
N VAL A 153 -7.56 20.06 -1.15
CA VAL A 153 -6.63 18.99 -0.78
C VAL A 153 -6.72 18.79 0.72
N VAL A 154 -7.11 17.59 1.14
CA VAL A 154 -7.24 17.22 2.55
C VAL A 154 -6.04 16.37 2.94
N LEU A 155 -5.24 16.88 3.88
CA LEU A 155 -4.15 16.16 4.50
C LEU A 155 -4.66 15.57 5.81
N SER A 156 -4.77 14.25 5.88
CA SER A 156 -5.24 13.55 7.09
C SER A 156 -4.04 13.03 7.88
N TYR A 157 -4.04 13.27 9.19
CA TYR A 157 -3.05 12.81 10.15
C TYR A 157 -3.76 12.12 11.31
N THR A 158 -3.61 10.80 11.44
CA THR A 158 -4.19 10.06 12.57
C THR A 158 -3.08 9.67 13.54
N ALA A 159 -3.16 10.12 14.79
CA ALA A 159 -2.25 9.69 15.85
C ALA A 159 -2.84 8.50 16.62
N PHE A 160 -2.05 7.45 16.78
CA PHE A 160 -2.36 6.27 17.59
C PHE A 160 -1.46 6.29 18.83
N GLU A 161 -2.01 6.75 19.96
CA GLU A 161 -1.19 7.11 21.12
C GLU A 161 -0.36 5.92 21.62
N ARG A 162 -0.99 4.75 21.77
CA ARG A 162 -0.44 3.58 22.44
C ARG A 162 0.71 2.94 21.64
N GLU A 163 0.55 2.87 20.31
CA GLU A 163 1.46 2.21 19.40
C GLU A 163 2.66 3.08 19.00
N ASP A 164 2.65 4.37 19.31
CA ASP A 164 3.64 5.35 18.79
C ASP A 164 3.67 5.41 17.27
N VAL A 165 2.49 5.54 16.68
CA VAL A 165 2.29 5.61 15.23
C VAL A 165 1.47 6.84 14.86
N ILE A 166 1.86 7.49 13.76
CA ILE A 166 1.05 8.49 13.07
C ILE A 166 0.83 7.98 11.65
N THR A 167 -0.41 8.00 11.17
CA THR A 167 -0.68 7.70 9.77
C THR A 167 -1.04 8.93 8.99
N ARG A 168 -0.68 8.95 7.70
CA ARG A 168 -0.93 10.05 6.78
C ARG A 168 -1.57 9.58 5.49
N SER A 169 -2.49 10.36 4.96
CA SER A 169 -3.04 10.18 3.62
C SER A 169 -3.47 11.52 3.04
N VAL A 170 -3.63 11.58 1.72
CA VAL A 170 -4.04 12.77 1.00
C VAL A 170 -5.30 12.47 0.18
N ARG A 171 -6.28 13.37 0.23
CA ARG A 171 -7.46 13.35 -0.62
C ARG A 171 -7.52 14.62 -1.46
N VAL A 172 -7.84 14.49 -2.73
CA VAL A 172 -7.98 15.61 -3.67
C VAL A 172 -9.42 15.65 -4.16
N ASP A 173 -10.11 16.75 -3.90
CA ASP A 173 -11.50 17.00 -4.28
C ASP A 173 -11.53 18.08 -5.38
N ASN A 174 -12.04 17.76 -6.58
CA ASN A 174 -12.21 18.76 -7.63
C ASN A 174 -13.51 19.54 -7.39
N ARG A 175 -13.39 20.76 -6.87
CA ARG A 175 -14.50 21.71 -6.66
C ARG A 175 -14.59 22.76 -7.78
N GLY A 176 -13.72 22.67 -8.78
CA GLY A 176 -13.66 23.57 -9.92
C GLY A 176 -14.58 23.13 -11.05
N GLU A 177 -14.40 23.78 -12.19
CA GLU A 177 -15.19 23.54 -13.41
C GLU A 177 -14.41 22.74 -14.46
N GLN A 178 -13.08 22.70 -14.34
CA GLN A 178 -12.19 22.04 -15.30
C GLN A 178 -12.04 20.56 -14.97
N THR A 179 -11.79 19.75 -16.01
CA THR A 179 -11.26 18.40 -15.80
C THR A 179 -9.76 18.49 -15.62
N LEU A 180 -9.26 17.90 -14.53
CA LEU A 180 -7.86 17.95 -14.15
C LEU A 180 -7.23 16.56 -14.28
N THR A 181 -5.91 16.51 -14.36
CA THR A 181 -5.15 15.26 -14.27
C THR A 181 -4.19 15.32 -13.10
N ILE A 182 -4.33 14.41 -12.15
CA ILE A 182 -3.32 14.20 -11.09
C ILE A 182 -2.22 13.34 -11.69
N GLU A 183 -1.04 13.91 -11.92
CA GLU A 183 0.13 13.20 -12.47
C GLU A 183 1.04 12.64 -11.37
N LYS A 184 0.92 13.18 -10.15
CA LYS A 184 1.63 12.69 -8.97
C LYS A 184 0.81 12.97 -7.72
N ILE A 185 0.74 11.99 -6.83
CA ILE A 185 0.18 12.14 -5.49
C ILE A 185 0.89 11.22 -4.50
N TYR A 186 1.75 11.81 -3.68
CA TYR A 186 2.36 11.15 -2.53
C TYR A 186 1.55 11.39 -1.27
N SER A 187 1.55 10.38 -0.39
CA SER A 187 0.71 10.35 0.80
C SER A 187 1.40 10.94 2.03
N ALA A 188 2.73 11.04 2.01
CA ALA A 188 3.51 11.61 3.10
C ALA A 188 4.76 12.35 2.60
N CYS A 189 5.14 13.39 3.35
CA CYS A 189 6.36 14.18 3.20
C CYS A 189 6.87 14.62 4.58
N LEU A 190 8.11 14.30 4.93
CA LEU A 190 8.80 14.84 6.10
C LEU A 190 9.97 15.69 5.60
N ASP A 191 9.92 16.99 5.87
CA ASP A 191 11.04 17.90 5.63
C ASP A 191 11.77 18.13 6.96
N MET A 192 13.07 17.82 7.01
CA MET A 192 13.86 17.90 8.24
C MET A 192 15.29 18.36 7.94
N ASP A 193 16.00 18.83 8.96
CA ASP A 193 17.38 19.30 8.81
C ASP A 193 18.37 18.14 8.65
N TYR A 194 19.35 18.31 7.77
CA TYR A 194 20.45 17.36 7.57
C TYR A 194 21.59 17.65 8.57
N GLU A 195 21.34 17.38 9.85
CA GLU A 195 22.29 17.69 10.93
C GLU A 195 23.29 16.55 11.21
N GLU A 196 22.94 15.33 10.79
CA GLU A 196 23.72 14.12 11.04
C GLU A 196 23.97 13.32 9.75
N ASP A 197 24.94 12.41 9.80
CA ASP A 197 25.27 11.50 8.71
C ASP A 197 24.26 10.33 8.59
N TYR A 198 22.98 10.65 8.43
CA TYR A 198 21.90 9.67 8.36
C TYR A 198 22.18 8.55 7.34
N GLU A 199 21.72 7.34 7.67
CA GLU A 199 21.67 6.21 6.77
C GLU A 199 20.22 5.94 6.34
N LEU A 200 20.00 5.77 5.04
CA LEU A 200 18.77 5.23 4.49
C LEU A 200 18.81 3.70 4.60
N LEU A 201 17.88 3.16 5.36
CA LEU A 201 17.59 1.74 5.48
C LEU A 201 16.45 1.37 4.52
N THR A 202 16.71 0.41 3.64
CA THR A 202 15.73 -0.18 2.73
C THR A 202 15.78 -1.71 2.81
N LEU A 203 14.82 -2.39 2.19
CA LEU A 203 14.71 -3.86 2.20
C LEU A 203 14.74 -4.44 0.77
N PRO A 204 15.86 -4.31 0.03
CA PRO A 204 15.95 -4.82 -1.33
C PRO A 204 16.02 -6.35 -1.38
N GLY A 205 15.80 -6.92 -2.56
CA GLY A 205 15.77 -8.37 -2.73
C GLY A 205 15.74 -8.83 -4.17
N ALA A 206 15.35 -10.08 -4.34
CA ALA A 206 14.81 -10.66 -5.56
C ALA A 206 13.97 -11.87 -5.14
N TRP A 207 13.29 -12.51 -6.09
CA TRP A 207 12.66 -13.80 -5.88
C TRP A 207 13.62 -14.80 -5.18
N ALA A 208 13.11 -15.52 -4.18
CA ALA A 208 13.85 -16.47 -3.33
C ALA A 208 14.98 -15.86 -2.46
N ARG A 209 14.98 -14.55 -2.24
CA ARG A 209 15.97 -13.79 -1.42
C ARG A 209 15.50 -12.36 -1.10
N GLU A 210 14.25 -12.22 -0.73
CA GLU A 210 13.56 -10.96 -0.48
C GLU A 210 14.07 -10.24 0.78
N ARG A 211 13.86 -8.92 0.82
CA ARG A 211 13.91 -8.08 2.04
C ARG A 211 15.21 -8.19 2.86
N ARG A 212 16.36 -8.22 2.21
CA ARG A 212 17.65 -8.09 2.93
C ARG A 212 17.75 -6.68 3.50
N ILE A 213 18.17 -6.54 4.75
CA ILE A 213 18.40 -5.22 5.33
C ILE A 213 19.61 -4.57 4.65
N GLN A 214 19.39 -3.45 3.98
CA GLN A 214 20.44 -2.63 3.41
C GLN A 214 20.44 -1.27 4.09
N ARG A 215 21.63 -0.77 4.45
CA ARG A 215 21.84 0.59 4.94
C ARG A 215 22.84 1.31 4.05
N ARG A 216 22.56 2.55 3.71
CA ARG A 216 23.40 3.40 2.85
C ARG A 216 23.40 4.81 3.44
N ARG A 217 24.56 5.42 3.65
CA ARG A 217 24.63 6.85 3.99
C ARG A 217 23.94 7.68 2.90
N ILE A 218 23.10 8.63 3.30
CA ILE A 218 22.48 9.59 2.36
C ILE A 218 23.44 10.74 2.04
N GLY A 219 23.20 11.43 0.93
CA GLY A 219 23.93 12.63 0.54
C GLY A 219 23.11 13.45 -0.46
N TYR A 220 23.67 14.58 -0.92
CA TYR A 220 22.98 15.47 -1.87
C TYR A 220 22.36 14.74 -3.06
N GLY A 221 21.16 15.15 -3.43
CA GLY A 221 20.34 14.50 -4.45
C GLY A 221 19.43 13.42 -3.87
N ARG A 222 18.90 12.55 -4.75
CA ARG A 222 17.83 11.59 -4.43
C ARG A 222 18.37 10.17 -4.24
N GLN A 223 17.87 9.49 -3.22
CA GLN A 223 18.05 8.06 -3.00
C GLN A 223 16.70 7.41 -2.65
N SER A 224 16.38 6.27 -3.24
CA SER A 224 15.03 5.70 -3.14
C SER A 224 15.00 4.16 -3.10
N ALA A 225 13.81 3.66 -2.76
CA ALA A 225 13.31 2.32 -3.01
C ALA A 225 11.97 2.47 -3.75
N ALA A 226 11.75 1.67 -4.80
CA ALA A 226 10.63 1.88 -5.70
C ALA A 226 10.21 0.59 -6.42
N SER A 227 8.94 0.55 -6.84
CA SER A 227 8.44 -0.44 -7.79
C SER A 227 7.60 0.20 -8.88
N ILE A 228 7.80 -0.29 -10.11
CA ILE A 228 7.04 0.07 -11.32
C ILE A 228 6.42 -1.18 -11.98
N ARG A 229 6.23 -2.25 -11.20
CA ARG A 229 5.92 -3.61 -11.67
C ARG A 229 4.44 -3.98 -11.69
N GLY A 230 3.57 -3.06 -11.27
CA GLY A 230 2.15 -3.30 -10.98
C GLY A 230 1.90 -3.99 -9.64
N GLU A 231 2.95 -4.20 -8.85
CA GLU A 231 2.92 -4.75 -7.50
C GLU A 231 4.03 -4.12 -6.65
N SER A 232 4.02 -4.31 -5.32
CA SER A 232 5.08 -3.85 -4.43
C SER A 232 6.45 -4.48 -4.78
N GLY A 233 6.49 -5.78 -5.03
CA GLY A 233 7.60 -6.50 -5.67
C GLY A 233 8.59 -7.17 -4.72
N HIS A 234 9.35 -8.14 -5.26
CA HIS A 234 10.45 -8.82 -4.54
C HIS A 234 11.71 -7.95 -4.40
N GLN A 235 11.86 -6.98 -5.31
CA GLN A 235 13.12 -6.26 -5.53
C GLN A 235 13.35 -5.15 -4.52
N GLU A 236 12.27 -4.49 -4.09
CA GLU A 236 12.23 -3.45 -3.07
C GLU A 236 10.94 -3.61 -2.28
N HIS A 237 10.99 -3.28 -0.99
CA HIS A 237 9.80 -3.27 -0.13
C HIS A 237 9.25 -1.85 -0.01
N PRO A 238 7.92 -1.64 0.15
CA PRO A 238 7.30 -0.34 0.34
C PRO A 238 7.58 0.29 1.72
N PHE A 239 8.82 0.19 2.18
CA PHE A 239 9.33 0.62 3.47
C PHE A 239 10.69 1.28 3.32
N ILE A 240 10.85 2.44 3.95
CA ILE A 240 12.15 3.11 4.12
C ILE A 240 12.27 3.62 5.56
N ALA A 241 13.49 3.68 6.08
CA ALA A 241 13.77 4.37 7.33
C ALA A 241 15.05 5.20 7.24
N LEU A 242 15.02 6.41 7.79
CA LEU A 242 16.22 7.19 8.08
C LEU A 242 16.68 6.85 9.49
N VAL A 243 17.96 6.51 9.63
CA VAL A 243 18.55 6.15 10.93
C VAL A 243 19.81 6.95 11.20
N THR A 244 20.05 7.32 12.46
CA THR A 244 21.28 8.01 12.83
C THR A 244 22.48 7.06 12.86
N PRO A 245 23.72 7.57 12.67
CA PRO A 245 24.93 6.74 12.71
C PRO A 245 25.04 5.86 13.95
N GLY A 246 25.31 4.57 13.75
CA GLY A 246 25.48 3.63 14.87
C GLY A 246 24.18 3.12 15.49
N THR A 247 23.03 3.40 14.87
CA THR A 247 21.72 2.83 15.23
C THR A 247 21.77 1.30 15.26
N THR A 248 21.27 0.71 16.35
CA THR A 248 21.18 -0.74 16.53
C THR A 248 19.73 -1.17 16.77
N GLN A 249 19.53 -2.39 17.27
CA GLN A 249 18.22 -2.85 17.72
C GLN A 249 17.73 -2.15 18.99
N THR A 250 18.61 -1.48 19.74
CA THR A 250 18.31 -0.99 21.11
C THR A 250 18.75 0.46 21.37
N ARG A 251 19.21 1.19 20.34
CA ARG A 251 19.58 2.61 20.44
C ARG A 251 19.61 3.26 19.06
N GLY A 252 19.52 4.58 19.04
CA GLY A 252 19.62 5.41 17.85
C GLY A 252 18.24 5.84 17.37
N ASP A 253 18.21 6.98 16.69
CA ASP A 253 16.98 7.54 16.14
C ASP A 253 16.62 6.87 14.84
N VAL A 254 15.32 6.59 14.68
CA VAL A 254 14.74 5.92 13.53
C VAL A 254 13.47 6.66 13.12
N TYR A 255 13.44 7.16 11.89
CA TYR A 255 12.27 7.73 11.25
C TYR A 255 11.84 6.79 10.12
N ALA A 256 10.69 6.14 10.25
CA ALA A 256 10.27 5.13 9.29
C ALA A 256 8.96 5.49 8.60
N MET A 257 8.88 5.17 7.31
CA MET A 257 7.67 5.21 6.49
C MET A 257 7.37 3.82 5.96
N HIS A 258 6.12 3.37 6.08
CA HIS A 258 5.64 2.12 5.53
C HIS A 258 4.31 2.33 4.80
N PHE A 259 4.25 1.99 3.51
CA PHE A 259 3.12 2.32 2.66
C PHE A 259 2.06 1.20 2.67
N VAL A 260 0.80 1.55 2.98
CA VAL A 260 -0.35 0.64 2.95
C VAL A 260 -0.89 0.57 1.52
N TYR A 261 -0.07 0.03 0.62
CA TYR A 261 -0.39 -0.12 -0.80
C TYR A 261 0.41 -1.27 -1.41
N SER A 262 -0.19 -1.94 -2.38
CA SER A 262 0.31 -3.21 -2.94
C SER A 262 0.67 -3.11 -4.42
N GLY A 263 0.67 -1.89 -4.97
CA GLY A 263 1.04 -1.57 -6.34
C GLY A 263 2.39 -0.86 -6.46
N ASN A 264 2.51 -0.05 -7.50
CA ASN A 264 3.67 0.80 -7.71
C ASN A 264 3.84 1.82 -6.59
N PHE A 265 5.04 1.94 -6.05
CA PHE A 265 5.36 2.88 -4.99
C PHE A 265 6.71 3.56 -5.21
N LEU A 266 6.89 4.70 -4.57
CA LEU A 266 8.17 5.36 -4.38
C LEU A 266 8.32 5.77 -2.91
N GLY A 267 9.34 5.24 -2.25
CA GLY A 267 9.88 5.79 -1.00
C GLY A 267 11.23 6.45 -1.31
N GLN A 268 11.35 7.75 -1.06
CA GLN A 268 12.53 8.53 -1.46
C GLN A 268 13.00 9.45 -0.34
N VAL A 269 14.30 9.67 -0.31
CA VAL A 269 14.95 10.73 0.44
C VAL A 269 15.71 11.62 -0.55
N GLU A 270 15.52 12.92 -0.43
CA GLU A 270 16.29 13.92 -1.15
C GLU A 270 17.03 14.82 -0.16
N VAL A 271 18.35 14.97 -0.31
CA VAL A 271 19.10 16.01 0.40
C VAL A 271 19.30 17.18 -0.56
N SER A 272 18.73 18.33 -0.19
CA SER A 272 18.72 19.54 -1.01
C SER A 272 19.99 20.39 -0.83
N GLN A 273 20.14 21.44 -1.63
CA GLN A 273 21.26 22.39 -1.55
C GLN A 273 21.29 23.23 -0.26
N HIS A 274 20.21 23.19 0.54
CA HIS A 274 20.05 23.94 1.78
C HIS A 274 20.26 23.06 3.03
N ASP A 275 20.93 21.91 2.88
CA ASP A 275 21.14 20.94 3.96
C ASP A 275 19.82 20.51 4.62
N MET A 276 18.77 20.34 3.82
CA MET A 276 17.49 19.79 4.24
C MET A 276 17.24 18.44 3.56
N ILE A 277 16.73 17.51 4.35
CA ILE A 277 16.20 16.22 3.93
C ILE A 277 14.71 16.38 3.62
N ARG A 278 14.28 15.87 2.47
CA ARG A 278 12.88 15.62 2.13
C ARG A 278 12.66 14.13 1.98
N MET A 279 11.91 13.52 2.90
CA MET A 279 11.56 12.11 2.89
C MET A 279 10.09 11.96 2.46
N THR A 280 9.83 11.25 1.36
CA THR A 280 8.49 11.14 0.76
C THR A 280 8.11 9.69 0.50
N MET A 281 6.80 9.39 0.54
CA MET A 281 6.26 8.07 0.21
C MET A 281 4.89 8.18 -0.48
N GLY A 282 4.69 7.44 -1.57
CA GLY A 282 3.39 7.36 -2.24
C GLY A 282 3.36 6.49 -3.49
N ILE A 283 2.29 6.63 -4.28
CA ILE A 283 2.15 5.94 -5.57
C ILE A 283 3.24 6.45 -6.52
N HIS A 284 3.97 5.56 -7.18
CA HIS A 284 4.99 5.98 -8.15
C HIS A 284 4.34 6.71 -9.34
N SER A 285 4.91 7.84 -9.75
CA SER A 285 4.43 8.63 -10.90
C SER A 285 4.70 7.99 -12.29
N TYR A 286 5.34 6.81 -12.35
CA TYR A 286 5.64 6.17 -13.62
C TYR A 286 4.37 5.49 -14.13
N GLU A 287 3.89 5.90 -15.30
CA GLU A 287 2.62 5.45 -15.87
C GLU A 287 1.44 5.63 -14.88
N PHE A 288 1.47 6.73 -14.12
CA PHE A 288 0.36 7.17 -13.27
C PHE A 288 -0.16 8.52 -13.78
N GLY A 289 -1.48 8.59 -13.95
CA GLY A 289 -2.19 9.80 -14.30
C GLY A 289 -3.68 9.56 -14.07
N TRP A 290 -4.30 10.34 -13.18
CA TRP A 290 -5.70 10.17 -12.82
C TRP A 290 -6.55 11.33 -13.29
N LYS A 291 -7.53 11.06 -14.16
CA LYS A 291 -8.47 12.06 -14.64
C LYS A 291 -9.52 12.35 -13.57
N LEU A 292 -9.56 13.58 -13.10
CA LEU A 292 -10.43 14.05 -12.04
C LEU A 292 -11.42 15.08 -12.60
N THR A 293 -12.64 14.66 -12.93
CA THR A 293 -13.68 15.56 -13.44
C THR A 293 -14.31 16.40 -12.30
N PRO A 294 -14.99 17.52 -12.61
CA PRO A 294 -15.69 18.30 -11.60
C PRO A 294 -16.58 17.46 -10.68
N GLY A 295 -16.47 17.68 -9.37
CA GLY A 295 -17.22 16.95 -8.34
C GLY A 295 -16.66 15.58 -7.96
N GLN A 296 -15.62 15.09 -8.65
CA GLN A 296 -14.96 13.84 -8.27
C GLN A 296 -13.89 14.05 -7.20
N THR A 297 -13.55 12.94 -6.55
CA THR A 297 -12.55 12.84 -5.50
C THR A 297 -11.55 11.74 -5.85
N PHE A 298 -10.29 11.95 -5.51
CA PHE A 298 -9.25 10.92 -5.51
C PHE A 298 -8.69 10.77 -4.09
N GLN A 299 -8.59 9.53 -3.61
CA GLN A 299 -8.00 9.18 -2.32
C GLN A 299 -6.66 8.46 -2.55
N ALA A 300 -5.57 9.01 -2.01
CA ALA A 300 -4.29 8.32 -1.99
C ALA A 300 -4.23 7.27 -0.86
N PRO A 301 -3.44 6.17 -1.01
CA PRO A 301 -3.27 5.18 0.04
C PRO A 301 -2.59 5.76 1.28
N GLU A 302 -2.68 5.07 2.41
CA GLU A 302 -2.12 5.53 3.67
C GLU A 302 -0.61 5.23 3.80
N VAL A 303 0.15 6.12 4.43
CA VAL A 303 1.51 5.87 4.91
C VAL A 303 1.52 5.85 6.43
N VAL A 304 2.16 4.82 6.98
CA VAL A 304 2.40 4.67 8.42
C VAL A 304 3.76 5.26 8.76
N LEU A 305 3.76 6.23 9.67
CA LEU A 305 4.94 6.85 10.25
C LEU A 305 5.18 6.31 11.65
N THR A 306 6.42 5.98 11.96
CA THR A 306 6.84 5.72 13.35
C THR A 306 8.22 6.32 13.59
N TYR A 307 8.40 6.82 14.81
CA TYR A 307 9.67 7.34 15.30
C TYR A 307 10.13 6.51 16.50
N SER A 308 11.43 6.32 16.63
CA SER A 308 12.01 5.73 17.83
C SER A 308 13.39 6.29 18.12
N SER A 309 13.63 6.76 19.35
CA SER A 309 14.96 7.04 19.90
C SER A 309 15.65 5.81 20.52
N GLU A 310 14.97 4.67 20.54
CA GLU A 310 15.41 3.41 21.15
C GLU A 310 15.86 2.36 20.11
N GLY A 311 16.09 2.79 18.87
CA GLY A 311 16.55 1.95 17.76
C GLY A 311 15.48 1.07 17.10
N LEU A 312 15.94 0.21 16.19
CA LEU A 312 15.07 -0.58 15.31
C LEU A 312 14.14 -1.55 16.04
N GLY A 313 14.51 -2.01 17.22
CA GLY A 313 13.70 -2.95 17.99
C GLY A 313 12.40 -2.30 18.48
N LYS A 314 12.45 -1.04 18.93
CA LYS A 314 11.24 -0.30 19.35
C LYS A 314 10.40 0.07 18.14
N MET A 315 11.01 0.54 17.05
CA MET A 315 10.33 0.77 15.76
C MET A 315 9.54 -0.46 15.29
N THR A 316 10.19 -1.64 15.19
CA THR A 316 9.52 -2.86 14.71
C THR A 316 8.38 -3.31 15.63
N ARG A 317 8.56 -3.25 16.95
CA ARG A 317 7.47 -3.58 17.90
C ARG A 317 6.28 -2.64 17.75
N SER A 318 6.51 -1.33 17.62
CA SER A 318 5.47 -0.34 17.37
C SER A 318 4.69 -0.64 16.09
N LEU A 319 5.38 -0.92 14.98
CA LEU A 319 4.72 -1.34 13.72
C LEU A 319 3.93 -2.65 13.87
N HIS A 320 4.51 -3.65 14.55
CA HIS A 320 3.86 -4.94 14.74
C HIS A 320 2.59 -4.84 15.63
N ASP A 321 2.68 -4.10 16.73
CA ASP A 321 1.53 -3.82 17.61
C ASP A 321 0.45 -3.06 16.83
N PHE A 322 0.84 -2.04 16.07
CA PHE A 322 -0.05 -1.29 15.20
C PHE A 322 -0.78 -2.16 14.17
N TYR A 323 -0.08 -3.00 13.41
CA TYR A 323 -0.74 -3.81 12.39
C TYR A 323 -1.66 -4.88 12.97
N ARG A 324 -1.30 -5.46 14.12
CA ARG A 324 -2.22 -6.35 14.84
C ARG A 324 -3.47 -5.58 15.27
N GLU A 325 -3.33 -4.46 15.94
CA GLU A 325 -4.49 -3.82 16.55
C GLU A 325 -5.36 -3.05 15.55
N HIS A 326 -4.75 -2.46 14.52
CA HIS A 326 -5.38 -1.43 13.70
C HIS A 326 -5.38 -1.72 12.20
N LEU A 327 -4.88 -2.86 11.70
CA LEU A 327 -4.88 -3.14 10.25
C LEU A 327 -5.41 -4.53 9.89
N ILE A 328 -4.98 -5.57 10.60
CA ILE A 328 -5.40 -6.94 10.30
C ILE A 328 -6.84 -7.15 10.80
N ARG A 329 -7.78 -7.33 9.86
CA ARG A 329 -9.21 -7.53 10.15
C ARG A 329 -9.63 -8.98 10.34
N SER A 330 -8.84 -9.92 9.82
CA SER A 330 -9.20 -11.33 9.86
C SER A 330 -9.43 -11.82 11.29
N ARG A 331 -10.46 -12.66 11.46
CA ARG A 331 -10.75 -13.35 12.73
C ARG A 331 -9.58 -14.21 13.23
N TYR A 332 -8.67 -14.60 12.34
CA TYR A 332 -7.50 -15.40 12.66
C TYR A 332 -6.31 -14.60 13.20
N LYS A 333 -6.45 -13.28 13.39
CA LYS A 333 -5.40 -12.41 13.91
C LYS A 333 -4.81 -12.92 15.24
N ASN A 334 -5.68 -13.22 16.21
CA ASN A 334 -5.31 -13.59 17.58
C ASN A 334 -5.48 -15.10 17.84
N THR A 335 -5.49 -15.91 16.78
CA THR A 335 -5.58 -17.37 16.87
C THR A 335 -4.30 -17.99 16.35
N GLU A 336 -3.88 -19.10 16.97
CA GLU A 336 -2.84 -19.94 16.38
C GLU A 336 -3.27 -20.39 14.97
N ARG A 337 -2.32 -20.35 14.03
CA ARG A 337 -2.55 -20.77 12.66
C ARG A 337 -2.32 -22.27 12.54
N PRO A 338 -3.13 -22.98 11.73
CA PRO A 338 -2.98 -24.42 11.61
C PRO A 338 -1.61 -24.77 11.05
N ILE A 339 -0.99 -25.81 11.60
CA ILE A 339 0.19 -26.43 10.97
C ILE A 339 -0.31 -27.09 9.70
N LEU A 340 0.19 -26.62 8.55
CA LEU A 340 -0.25 -27.07 7.24
C LEU A 340 0.81 -27.89 6.52
N ILE A 341 0.35 -28.75 5.62
CA ILE A 341 1.15 -29.34 4.55
C ILE A 341 0.60 -28.86 3.21
N ASN A 342 1.50 -28.44 2.32
CA ASN A 342 1.17 -28.04 0.96
C ASN A 342 1.85 -29.02 -0.01
N ASN A 343 1.13 -29.51 -1.02
CA ASN A 343 1.65 -30.55 -1.92
C ASN A 343 2.56 -30.05 -3.05
N TRP A 344 2.81 -28.73 -3.17
CA TRP A 344 3.56 -28.13 -4.28
C TRP A 344 4.91 -28.80 -4.51
N GLU A 345 5.86 -28.70 -3.59
CA GLU A 345 7.18 -29.31 -3.78
C GLU A 345 7.17 -30.84 -3.67
N ALA A 346 6.13 -31.42 -3.06
CA ALA A 346 5.99 -32.86 -2.91
C ALA A 346 5.60 -33.56 -4.22
N THR A 347 4.87 -32.87 -5.10
CA THR A 347 4.27 -33.49 -6.29
C THR A 347 4.36 -32.65 -7.56
N TYR A 348 4.59 -31.34 -7.44
CA TYR A 348 4.36 -30.37 -8.50
C TYR A 348 3.02 -30.65 -9.18
N PHE A 349 3.01 -30.89 -10.48
CA PHE A 349 1.80 -31.20 -11.23
C PHE A 349 1.45 -32.70 -11.26
N ASP A 350 2.32 -33.59 -10.79
CA ASP A 350 2.16 -35.04 -10.82
C ASP A 350 1.42 -35.56 -9.58
N PHE A 351 0.09 -35.40 -9.58
CA PHE A 351 -0.77 -35.95 -8.53
C PHE A 351 -2.11 -36.45 -9.04
N THR A 352 -2.72 -37.34 -8.25
CA THR A 352 -4.08 -37.85 -8.39
C THR A 352 -4.81 -37.74 -7.05
N THR A 353 -6.13 -37.93 -7.03
CA THR A 353 -6.92 -38.02 -5.79
C THR A 353 -6.26 -38.95 -4.75
N GLU A 354 -5.87 -40.16 -5.15
CA GLU A 354 -5.30 -41.17 -4.25
C GLU A 354 -3.97 -40.71 -3.65
N LYS A 355 -3.09 -40.13 -4.47
CA LYS A 355 -1.80 -39.61 -3.99
C LYS A 355 -1.98 -38.49 -2.97
N LEU A 356 -2.94 -37.58 -3.20
CA LEU A 356 -3.25 -36.51 -2.24
C LEU A 356 -3.84 -37.06 -0.93
N LEU A 357 -4.72 -38.07 -1.01
CA LEU A 357 -5.29 -38.73 0.18
C LEU A 357 -4.22 -39.48 1.00
N ASP A 358 -3.26 -40.13 0.34
CA ASP A 358 -2.14 -40.80 1.02
C ASP A 358 -1.22 -39.80 1.75
N ILE A 359 -0.93 -38.65 1.13
CA ILE A 359 -0.18 -37.56 1.77
C ILE A 359 -0.97 -37.02 2.97
N ALA A 360 -2.27 -36.76 2.81
CA ALA A 360 -3.12 -36.28 3.88
C ALA A 360 -3.19 -37.26 5.05
N GLN A 361 -3.33 -38.56 4.80
CA GLN A 361 -3.33 -39.58 5.85
C GLN A 361 -2.00 -39.61 6.61
N THR A 362 -0.87 -39.54 5.90
CA THR A 362 0.46 -39.47 6.53
C THR A 362 0.62 -38.19 7.36
N ALA A 363 0.18 -37.04 6.83
CA ALA A 363 0.23 -35.75 7.50
C ALA A 363 -0.58 -35.76 8.80
N LYS A 364 -1.79 -36.35 8.76
CA LYS A 364 -2.61 -36.57 9.95
C LYS A 364 -1.89 -37.41 11.00
N ASP A 365 -1.24 -38.50 10.61
CA ASP A 365 -0.51 -39.37 11.54
C ASP A 365 0.68 -38.63 12.19
N CYS A 366 1.21 -37.59 11.54
CA CYS A 366 2.19 -36.66 12.11
C CYS A 366 1.58 -35.50 12.93
N GLY A 367 0.27 -35.38 13.02
CA GLY A 367 -0.42 -34.31 13.74
C GLY A 367 -0.61 -32.99 12.97
N ILE A 368 -0.44 -33.00 11.64
CA ILE A 368 -0.69 -31.83 10.78
C ILE A 368 -2.21 -31.61 10.67
N GLU A 369 -2.64 -30.35 10.64
CA GLU A 369 -4.04 -29.96 10.82
C GLU A 369 -4.74 -29.53 9.53
N LEU A 370 -3.98 -29.05 8.54
CA LEU A 370 -4.50 -28.49 7.29
C LEU A 370 -3.73 -29.06 6.09
N PHE A 371 -4.47 -29.60 5.12
CA PHE A 371 -3.93 -29.98 3.82
C PHE A 371 -4.26 -28.90 2.79
N VAL A 372 -3.25 -28.38 2.10
CA VAL A 372 -3.40 -27.39 1.02
C VAL A 372 -3.09 -28.04 -0.31
N MET A 373 -4.09 -28.07 -1.20
CA MET A 373 -3.92 -28.48 -2.59
C MET A 373 -3.44 -27.28 -3.41
N ASP A 374 -2.21 -27.33 -3.89
CA ASP A 374 -1.55 -26.28 -4.67
C ASP A 374 -1.84 -26.41 -6.19
N ASP A 375 -1.10 -25.70 -7.05
CA ASP A 375 -1.32 -25.60 -8.50
C ASP A 375 -1.47 -26.97 -9.19
N GLY A 376 -2.29 -27.04 -10.24
CA GLY A 376 -2.48 -28.22 -11.08
C GLY A 376 -3.85 -28.90 -11.01
N TRP A 377 -4.77 -28.42 -10.17
CA TRP A 377 -6.08 -29.05 -9.90
C TRP A 377 -7.19 -28.68 -10.89
N PHE A 378 -6.97 -27.68 -11.75
CA PHE A 378 -7.97 -27.07 -12.62
C PHE A 378 -7.63 -27.27 -14.11
N GLY A 379 -8.61 -27.00 -14.98
CA GLY A 379 -8.44 -27.01 -16.44
C GLY A 379 -7.76 -28.29 -16.93
N ARG A 380 -6.67 -28.12 -17.68
CA ARG A 380 -5.74 -29.19 -18.08
C ARG A 380 -4.32 -28.92 -17.56
N ARG A 381 -4.22 -28.35 -16.37
CA ARG A 381 -2.99 -27.84 -15.75
C ARG A 381 -2.03 -28.96 -15.34
N ASN A 382 -1.29 -29.51 -16.30
CA ASN A 382 -0.27 -30.55 -16.11
C ASN A 382 1.17 -29.98 -16.06
N ASN A 383 1.31 -28.69 -16.35
CA ASN A 383 2.52 -27.89 -16.24
C ASN A 383 2.09 -26.43 -16.03
N ASP A 384 3.05 -25.50 -15.96
CA ASP A 384 2.77 -24.07 -15.79
C ASP A 384 2.57 -23.30 -17.12
N GLU A 385 2.38 -23.99 -18.25
CA GLU A 385 2.30 -23.37 -19.58
C GLU A 385 0.86 -23.11 -20.09
N SER A 386 -0.17 -23.60 -19.41
CA SER A 386 -1.57 -23.54 -19.88
C SER A 386 -2.60 -23.36 -18.77
N SER A 387 -3.88 -23.24 -19.16
CA SER A 387 -5.06 -23.33 -18.28
C SER A 387 -5.32 -22.19 -17.30
N LEU A 388 -4.41 -21.22 -17.08
CA LEU A 388 -4.75 -20.06 -16.23
C LEU A 388 -5.91 -19.27 -16.87
N GLY A 389 -6.92 -19.00 -16.06
CA GLY A 389 -8.22 -18.51 -16.50
C GLY A 389 -9.31 -19.59 -16.45
N ASP A 390 -8.98 -20.86 -16.69
CA ASP A 390 -9.96 -21.94 -16.79
C ASP A 390 -10.20 -22.65 -15.44
N TRP A 391 -10.91 -21.98 -14.52
CA TRP A 391 -11.10 -22.42 -13.13
C TRP A 391 -12.21 -23.46 -12.92
N TYR A 392 -12.14 -24.58 -13.65
CA TYR A 392 -12.98 -25.77 -13.42
C TYR A 392 -12.12 -26.97 -13.04
N VAL A 393 -12.66 -27.90 -12.24
CA VAL A 393 -11.91 -29.04 -11.70
C VAL A 393 -11.42 -29.97 -12.81
N ASN A 394 -10.13 -30.34 -12.75
CA ASN A 394 -9.57 -31.38 -13.61
C ASN A 394 -9.92 -32.77 -13.06
N GLU A 395 -11.04 -33.34 -13.51
CA GLU A 395 -11.50 -34.66 -13.05
C GLU A 395 -10.66 -35.84 -13.53
N GLU A 396 -9.76 -35.65 -14.52
CA GLU A 396 -8.79 -36.69 -14.90
C GLU A 396 -7.76 -36.92 -13.78
N LYS A 397 -7.32 -35.85 -13.11
CA LYS A 397 -6.48 -35.94 -11.91
C LYS A 397 -7.30 -36.20 -10.65
N LEU A 398 -8.39 -35.47 -10.50
CA LEU A 398 -9.25 -35.48 -9.33
C LEU A 398 -10.47 -36.36 -9.59
N THR A 399 -10.23 -37.66 -9.73
CA THR A 399 -11.31 -38.64 -9.92
C THR A 399 -12.31 -38.54 -8.75
N GLY A 400 -13.60 -38.40 -9.08
CA GLY A 400 -14.68 -38.15 -8.11
C GLY A 400 -14.95 -36.67 -7.82
N GLY A 401 -14.15 -35.76 -8.37
CA GLY A 401 -14.30 -34.32 -8.26
C GLY A 401 -13.78 -33.73 -6.94
N LEU A 402 -13.71 -32.39 -6.89
CA LEU A 402 -13.16 -31.66 -5.74
C LEU A 402 -13.90 -31.97 -4.44
N LYS A 403 -15.23 -32.01 -4.47
CA LYS A 403 -16.03 -32.28 -3.26
C LYS A 403 -15.69 -33.64 -2.64
N HIS A 404 -15.42 -34.66 -3.44
CA HIS A 404 -15.04 -35.99 -2.95
C HIS A 404 -13.70 -35.94 -2.20
N LEU A 405 -12.71 -35.24 -2.75
CA LEU A 405 -11.40 -35.05 -2.11
C LEU A 405 -11.55 -34.31 -0.78
N VAL A 406 -12.27 -33.18 -0.79
CA VAL A 406 -12.48 -32.33 0.40
C VAL A 406 -13.23 -33.09 1.50
N ASP A 407 -14.31 -33.79 1.17
CA ASP A 407 -15.07 -34.60 2.13
C ASP A 407 -14.20 -35.71 2.74
N SER A 408 -13.33 -36.34 1.93
CA SER A 408 -12.45 -37.42 2.37
C SER A 408 -11.36 -36.92 3.33
N ILE A 409 -10.76 -35.76 3.05
CA ILE A 409 -9.78 -35.10 3.94
C ILE A 409 -10.45 -34.66 5.25
N ASN A 410 -11.63 -34.04 5.17
CA ASN A 410 -12.40 -33.66 6.37
C ASN A 410 -12.81 -34.87 7.20
N LYS A 411 -13.15 -36.01 6.57
CA LYS A 411 -13.53 -37.25 7.26
C LYS A 411 -12.39 -37.83 8.10
N ILE A 412 -11.13 -37.63 7.67
CA ILE A 412 -9.98 -38.00 8.49
C ILE A 412 -9.64 -36.93 9.54
N GLY A 413 -10.36 -35.81 9.60
CA GLY A 413 -10.21 -34.80 10.65
C GLY A 413 -9.19 -33.70 10.34
N MET A 414 -8.69 -33.63 9.10
CA MET A 414 -7.88 -32.51 8.63
C MET A 414 -8.76 -31.46 7.96
N LYS A 415 -8.37 -30.20 8.04
CA LYS A 415 -8.96 -29.10 7.27
C LYS A 415 -8.42 -29.12 5.83
N PHE A 416 -9.12 -28.45 4.93
CA PHE A 416 -8.74 -28.34 3.53
C PHE A 416 -8.53 -26.88 3.09
N GLY A 417 -7.48 -26.66 2.30
CA GLY A 417 -7.16 -25.42 1.63
C GLY A 417 -6.84 -25.64 0.16
N ILE A 418 -6.93 -24.57 -0.64
CA ILE A 418 -6.74 -24.62 -2.09
C ILE A 418 -5.99 -23.39 -2.60
N TRP A 419 -5.26 -23.56 -3.71
CA TRP A 419 -4.54 -22.49 -4.39
C TRP A 419 -5.34 -21.89 -5.57
N PHE A 420 -5.20 -20.59 -5.77
CA PHE A 420 -5.71 -19.84 -6.92
C PHE A 420 -4.70 -18.79 -7.39
N GLU A 421 -4.76 -18.41 -8.67
CA GLU A 421 -4.03 -17.29 -9.26
C GLU A 421 -4.97 -16.48 -10.17
N PRO A 422 -6.00 -15.85 -9.60
CA PRO A 422 -7.16 -15.36 -10.36
C PRO A 422 -6.85 -14.12 -11.21
N GLU A 423 -5.68 -13.52 -11.04
CA GLU A 423 -5.23 -12.32 -11.76
C GLU A 423 -4.62 -12.63 -13.14
N MET A 424 -4.49 -13.91 -13.50
CA MET A 424 -3.67 -14.36 -14.64
C MET A 424 -4.45 -15.12 -15.71
N ILE A 425 -3.89 -15.12 -16.92
CA ILE A 425 -4.46 -15.78 -18.10
C ILE A 425 -3.36 -16.43 -18.93
N SER A 426 -3.56 -17.68 -19.34
CA SER A 426 -2.65 -18.38 -20.26
C SER A 426 -3.13 -18.20 -21.71
N PRO A 427 -2.22 -18.01 -22.69
CA PRO A 427 -2.59 -18.05 -24.11
C PRO A 427 -3.20 -19.39 -24.53
N ASP A 428 -2.75 -20.50 -23.92
CA ASP A 428 -3.41 -21.80 -24.03
C ASP A 428 -4.45 -21.98 -22.91
N SER A 429 -5.56 -21.25 -23.02
CA SER A 429 -6.76 -21.40 -22.20
C SER A 429 -8.01 -21.15 -23.04
N ASP A 430 -9.15 -21.72 -22.65
CA ASP A 430 -10.43 -21.44 -23.29
C ASP A 430 -10.86 -19.99 -23.05
N LEU A 431 -10.52 -19.43 -21.88
CA LEU A 431 -10.70 -18.01 -21.60
C LEU A 431 -10.01 -17.13 -22.65
N PHE A 432 -8.72 -17.34 -22.92
CA PHE A 432 -7.99 -16.50 -23.88
C PHE A 432 -8.47 -16.69 -25.32
N ARG A 433 -8.84 -17.92 -25.70
CA ARG A 433 -9.44 -18.20 -27.01
C ARG A 433 -10.76 -17.45 -27.22
N THR A 434 -11.53 -17.27 -26.16
CA THR A 434 -12.85 -16.63 -26.20
C THR A 434 -12.76 -15.11 -26.03
N HIS A 435 -11.88 -14.66 -25.14
CA HIS A 435 -11.71 -13.28 -24.71
C HIS A 435 -10.23 -12.87 -24.76
N PRO A 436 -9.61 -12.82 -25.95
CA PRO A 436 -8.22 -12.41 -26.06
C PRO A 436 -8.01 -10.96 -25.58
N ASP A 437 -9.03 -10.11 -25.68
CA ASP A 437 -9.05 -8.71 -25.26
C ASP A 437 -9.04 -8.50 -23.74
N TRP A 438 -9.29 -9.55 -22.94
CA TRP A 438 -9.26 -9.46 -21.48
C TRP A 438 -7.86 -9.48 -20.88
N MET A 439 -6.83 -9.74 -21.69
CA MET A 439 -5.43 -9.68 -21.25
C MET A 439 -4.86 -8.26 -21.44
N ILE A 440 -4.10 -7.77 -20.45
CA ILE A 440 -3.29 -6.56 -20.57
C ILE A 440 -2.28 -6.76 -21.71
N GLN A 441 -2.39 -5.94 -22.76
CA GLN A 441 -1.55 -6.04 -23.94
C GLN A 441 -1.61 -4.76 -24.78
N ILE A 442 -0.59 -4.54 -25.61
CA ILE A 442 -0.53 -3.42 -26.55
C ILE A 442 -1.07 -3.88 -27.92
N PRO A 443 -2.14 -3.26 -28.45
CA PRO A 443 -2.67 -3.61 -29.77
C PRO A 443 -1.60 -3.61 -30.87
N GLY A 444 -1.54 -4.69 -31.64
CA GLY A 444 -0.58 -4.86 -32.74
C GLY A 444 0.83 -5.29 -32.32
N ARG A 445 1.06 -5.57 -31.04
CA ARG A 445 2.33 -6.09 -30.51
C ARG A 445 2.14 -7.50 -29.95
N GLU A 446 3.11 -8.37 -30.19
CA GLU A 446 3.14 -9.68 -29.56
C GLU A 446 3.31 -9.52 -28.03
N PRO A 447 2.43 -10.13 -27.19
CA PRO A 447 2.49 -9.99 -25.74
C PRO A 447 3.78 -10.55 -25.14
N THR A 448 4.39 -9.82 -24.20
CA THR A 448 5.54 -10.35 -23.45
C THR A 448 5.05 -11.28 -22.36
N LEU A 449 5.30 -12.58 -22.52
CA LEU A 449 4.94 -13.58 -21.52
C LEU A 449 6.06 -13.76 -20.48
N SER A 450 5.65 -14.06 -19.25
CA SER A 450 6.53 -14.55 -18.18
C SER A 450 5.85 -15.76 -17.59
N ARG A 451 6.59 -16.87 -17.41
CA ARG A 451 6.01 -18.17 -17.01
C ARG A 451 4.85 -18.61 -17.92
N ALA A 452 4.98 -18.33 -19.23
CA ALA A 452 3.97 -18.64 -20.25
C ALA A 452 2.55 -18.09 -19.97
N GLN A 453 2.43 -17.03 -19.18
CA GLN A 453 1.16 -16.39 -18.82
C GLN A 453 1.21 -14.87 -19.04
N GLY A 454 0.03 -14.28 -19.22
CA GLY A 454 -0.24 -12.84 -19.19
C GLY A 454 -1.07 -12.47 -17.95
N VAL A 455 -1.37 -11.18 -17.81
CA VAL A 455 -2.15 -10.63 -16.70
C VAL A 455 -3.53 -10.21 -17.22
N LEU A 456 -4.58 -10.52 -16.49
CA LEU A 456 -5.93 -10.04 -16.78
C LEU A 456 -6.05 -8.54 -16.56
N ASP A 457 -6.77 -7.87 -17.46
CA ASP A 457 -7.09 -6.45 -17.33
C ASP A 457 -8.26 -6.25 -16.35
N LEU A 458 -7.95 -6.30 -15.06
CA LEU A 458 -8.92 -6.09 -13.98
C LEU A 458 -9.47 -4.66 -13.91
N SER A 459 -9.00 -3.73 -14.76
CA SER A 459 -9.64 -2.42 -14.88
C SER A 459 -11.01 -2.51 -15.58
N ASN A 460 -11.26 -3.60 -16.32
CA ASN A 460 -12.55 -3.94 -16.90
C ASN A 460 -13.43 -4.66 -15.84
N PRO A 461 -14.58 -4.10 -15.45
CA PRO A 461 -15.48 -4.72 -14.47
C PRO A 461 -15.96 -6.13 -14.82
N GLU A 462 -16.08 -6.46 -16.12
CA GLU A 462 -16.47 -7.82 -16.54
C GLU A 462 -15.36 -8.84 -16.25
N VAL A 463 -14.10 -8.43 -16.41
CA VAL A 463 -12.93 -9.26 -16.13
C VAL A 463 -12.75 -9.43 -14.62
N GLU A 464 -12.93 -8.35 -13.86
CA GLU A 464 -12.94 -8.40 -12.39
C GLU A 464 -14.02 -9.37 -11.87
N GLU A 465 -15.24 -9.29 -12.38
CA GLU A 465 -16.34 -10.18 -11.99
C GLU A 465 -16.02 -11.64 -12.32
N TYR A 466 -15.52 -11.90 -13.52
CA TYR A 466 -15.11 -13.24 -13.93
C TYR A 466 -14.02 -13.83 -13.02
N ALA A 467 -12.98 -13.05 -12.74
CA ALA A 467 -11.87 -13.47 -11.89
C ALA A 467 -12.35 -13.74 -10.46
N TYR A 468 -13.27 -12.92 -9.93
CA TYR A 468 -13.86 -13.14 -8.62
C TYR A 468 -14.70 -14.41 -8.56
N GLU A 469 -15.65 -14.55 -9.50
CA GLU A 469 -16.58 -15.68 -9.53
C GLU A 469 -15.86 -17.00 -9.80
N SER A 470 -14.72 -16.98 -10.48
CA SER A 470 -13.84 -18.14 -10.65
C SER A 470 -13.37 -18.74 -9.31
N VAL A 471 -13.06 -17.87 -8.34
CA VAL A 471 -12.70 -18.29 -6.98
C VAL A 471 -13.95 -18.63 -6.18
N ALA A 472 -14.93 -17.71 -6.16
CA ALA A 472 -16.10 -17.83 -5.29
C ALA A 472 -16.96 -19.05 -5.64
N HIS A 473 -17.12 -19.39 -6.92
CA HIS A 473 -17.86 -20.58 -7.35
C HIS A 473 -17.31 -21.87 -6.75
N ILE A 474 -15.98 -22.01 -6.71
CA ILE A 474 -15.31 -23.17 -6.14
C ILE A 474 -15.45 -23.20 -4.63
N LEU A 475 -15.30 -22.06 -3.95
CA LEU A 475 -15.50 -21.96 -2.49
C LEU A 475 -16.94 -22.27 -2.06
N ARG A 476 -17.93 -21.97 -2.91
CA ARG A 476 -19.34 -22.37 -2.67
C ARG A 476 -19.56 -23.88 -2.87
N SER A 477 -18.71 -24.56 -3.62
CA SER A 477 -18.90 -25.97 -4.01
C SER A 477 -18.47 -26.99 -2.95
N ALA A 478 -17.57 -26.63 -2.04
CA ALA A 478 -16.98 -27.51 -1.05
C ALA A 478 -16.55 -26.75 0.23
N PRO A 479 -16.51 -27.41 1.40
CA PRO A 479 -16.08 -26.78 2.65
C PRO A 479 -14.57 -26.55 2.67
N ILE A 480 -14.14 -25.42 2.09
CA ILE A 480 -12.76 -24.98 1.99
C ILE A 480 -12.52 -23.91 3.06
N MET A 481 -11.56 -24.15 3.96
CA MET A 481 -11.24 -23.23 5.04
C MET A 481 -10.14 -22.23 4.66
N TYR A 482 -9.33 -22.54 3.66
CA TYR A 482 -8.10 -21.81 3.37
C TYR A 482 -7.93 -21.56 1.88
N VAL A 483 -7.49 -20.36 1.51
CA VAL A 483 -7.10 -20.03 0.15
C VAL A 483 -5.68 -19.47 0.15
N LYS A 484 -4.82 -20.03 -0.69
CA LYS A 484 -3.57 -19.41 -1.12
C LYS A 484 -3.84 -18.65 -2.41
N TRP A 485 -3.86 -17.33 -2.34
CA TRP A 485 -4.07 -16.43 -3.48
C TRP A 485 -2.71 -16.00 -4.00
N ASP A 486 -2.35 -16.44 -5.21
CA ASP A 486 -1.04 -16.24 -5.80
C ASP A 486 -1.06 -15.28 -6.99
N MET A 487 0.14 -14.83 -7.38
CA MET A 487 0.40 -13.91 -8.48
C MET A 487 1.85 -14.09 -8.95
N ASN A 488 2.07 -14.78 -10.06
CA ASN A 488 3.40 -15.27 -10.45
C ASN A 488 4.08 -14.46 -11.57
N ARG A 489 3.57 -13.28 -11.92
CA ARG A 489 4.27 -12.37 -12.85
C ARG A 489 3.88 -10.90 -12.72
N GLN A 490 4.84 -10.02 -12.97
CA GLN A 490 4.63 -8.58 -13.03
C GLN A 490 3.81 -8.15 -14.26
N LEU A 491 3.22 -6.96 -14.17
CA LEU A 491 2.52 -6.33 -15.28
C LEU A 491 3.52 -5.82 -16.32
N SER A 492 3.28 -6.14 -17.60
CA SER A 492 4.02 -5.64 -18.75
C SER A 492 3.04 -5.29 -19.87
N ASP A 493 3.55 -4.71 -20.97
CA ASP A 493 2.74 -4.40 -22.15
C ASP A 493 1.48 -3.60 -21.80
N LEU A 494 1.67 -2.50 -21.05
CA LEU A 494 0.64 -1.67 -20.40
C LEU A 494 -0.34 -1.02 -21.38
N GLY A 495 -1.20 -1.86 -21.97
CA GLY A 495 -2.31 -1.48 -22.81
C GLY A 495 -3.57 -2.20 -22.35
N SER A 496 -4.69 -1.54 -22.57
CA SER A 496 -6.02 -2.00 -22.17
C SER A 496 -6.96 -1.91 -23.36
N ALA A 497 -7.74 -2.96 -23.61
CA ALA A 497 -8.81 -2.91 -24.60
C ALA A 497 -10.05 -2.18 -24.06
N TYR A 498 -10.16 -2.05 -22.74
CA TYR A 498 -11.29 -1.44 -22.03
C TYR A 498 -11.09 0.06 -21.79
N LEU A 499 -9.92 0.46 -21.27
CA LEU A 499 -9.63 1.86 -20.98
C LEU A 499 -9.38 2.63 -22.28
N GLY A 500 -10.15 3.71 -22.45
CA GLY A 500 -9.89 4.67 -23.52
C GLY A 500 -8.54 5.38 -23.32
N LYS A 501 -8.01 5.99 -24.39
CA LYS A 501 -6.74 6.73 -24.40
C LYS A 501 -6.55 7.68 -23.21
N GLU A 502 -7.63 8.36 -22.83
CA GLU A 502 -7.65 9.36 -21.76
C GLU A 502 -7.46 8.78 -20.35
N HIS A 503 -7.64 7.47 -20.17
CA HIS A 503 -7.54 6.76 -18.89
C HIS A 503 -6.42 5.72 -18.90
N GLY A 504 -5.57 5.68 -19.93
CA GLY A 504 -4.52 4.66 -20.05
C GLY A 504 -3.54 4.66 -18.87
N GLN A 505 -3.22 5.83 -18.33
CA GLN A 505 -2.34 5.99 -17.16
C GLN A 505 -3.04 5.69 -15.82
N GLU A 506 -4.31 5.30 -15.84
CA GLU A 506 -5.03 4.84 -14.65
C GLU A 506 -4.93 3.31 -14.48
N LEU A 507 -4.48 2.58 -15.51
CA LEU A 507 -4.49 1.11 -15.58
C LEU A 507 -3.88 0.46 -14.34
N LEU A 508 -2.65 0.83 -13.99
CA LEU A 508 -1.92 0.22 -12.88
C LEU A 508 -2.61 0.44 -11.53
N HIS A 509 -3.14 1.65 -11.31
CA HIS A 509 -3.85 1.94 -10.07
C HIS A 509 -5.21 1.25 -10.02
N ARG A 510 -5.98 1.29 -11.12
CA ARG A 510 -7.29 0.63 -11.26
C ARG A 510 -7.19 -0.89 -11.07
N TYR A 511 -6.14 -1.51 -11.59
CA TYR A 511 -5.85 -2.93 -11.38
C TYR A 511 -5.72 -3.25 -9.88
N VAL A 512 -4.93 -2.49 -9.13
CA VAL A 512 -4.76 -2.70 -7.69
C VAL A 512 -6.07 -2.45 -6.93
N LEU A 513 -6.84 -1.43 -7.30
CA LEU A 513 -8.17 -1.20 -6.72
C LEU A 513 -9.14 -2.36 -6.97
N ALA A 514 -9.06 -3.00 -8.14
CA ALA A 514 -9.86 -4.20 -8.44
C ALA A 514 -9.44 -5.39 -7.57
N VAL A 515 -8.14 -5.64 -7.41
CA VAL A 515 -7.63 -6.67 -6.48
C VAL A 515 -8.16 -6.43 -5.06
N TYR A 516 -8.14 -5.19 -4.58
CA TYR A 516 -8.71 -4.83 -3.27
C TYR A 516 -10.21 -5.08 -3.17
N ARG A 517 -11.00 -4.74 -4.19
CA ARG A 517 -12.44 -5.03 -4.21
C ARG A 517 -12.73 -6.53 -4.22
N MET A 518 -11.97 -7.30 -4.99
CA MET A 518 -12.08 -8.75 -5.02
C MET A 518 -11.76 -9.37 -3.64
N GLN A 519 -10.69 -8.94 -2.98
CA GLN A 519 -10.35 -9.43 -1.65
C GLN A 519 -11.36 -8.98 -0.59
N GLU A 520 -11.89 -7.75 -0.67
CA GLU A 520 -12.96 -7.28 0.21
C GLU A 520 -14.22 -8.14 0.07
N ARG A 521 -14.67 -8.41 -1.17
CA ARG A 521 -15.79 -9.32 -1.42
C ARG A 521 -15.51 -10.71 -0.86
N LEU A 522 -14.32 -11.25 -1.10
CA LEU A 522 -13.94 -12.60 -0.70
C LEU A 522 -14.03 -12.78 0.83
N ILE A 523 -13.40 -11.89 1.61
CA ILE A 523 -13.42 -12.01 3.07
C ILE A 523 -14.79 -11.66 3.68
N THR A 524 -15.64 -10.93 2.94
CA THR A 524 -17.00 -10.60 3.37
C THR A 524 -17.95 -11.76 3.11
N GLU A 525 -17.87 -12.39 1.94
CA GLU A 525 -18.70 -13.54 1.57
C GLU A 525 -18.28 -14.81 2.33
N PHE A 526 -16.97 -15.00 2.55
CA PHE A 526 -16.39 -16.14 3.26
C PHE A 526 -15.65 -15.68 4.53
N PRO A 527 -16.35 -15.22 5.59
CA PRO A 527 -15.72 -14.65 6.79
C PRO A 527 -14.91 -15.66 7.61
N ASP A 528 -15.12 -16.95 7.37
CA ASP A 528 -14.38 -18.05 8.01
C ASP A 528 -13.14 -18.48 7.21
N LEU A 529 -12.90 -17.87 6.04
CA LEU A 529 -11.76 -18.17 5.20
C LEU A 529 -10.46 -17.64 5.83
N LEU A 530 -9.46 -18.50 5.93
CA LEU A 530 -8.07 -18.11 6.17
C LEU A 530 -7.41 -17.84 4.81
N LEU A 531 -7.28 -16.55 4.47
CA LEU A 531 -6.59 -16.12 3.27
C LEU A 531 -5.08 -15.98 3.51
N GLU A 532 -4.27 -16.60 2.66
CA GLU A 532 -2.83 -16.35 2.55
C GLU A 532 -2.55 -15.76 1.18
N ASN A 533 -2.08 -14.50 1.15
CA ASN A 533 -1.61 -13.89 -0.10
C ASN A 533 -0.21 -14.43 -0.44
N CYS A 534 0.08 -14.50 -1.74
CA CYS A 534 1.32 -14.96 -2.32
C CYS A 534 1.54 -14.18 -3.64
N SER A 535 2.78 -13.88 -3.97
CA SER A 535 3.17 -13.43 -5.30
C SER A 535 4.52 -14.05 -5.60
N GLY A 536 4.48 -15.32 -6.05
CA GLY A 536 5.67 -16.16 -6.23
C GLY A 536 6.61 -16.11 -5.02
N GLY A 537 6.08 -16.27 -3.80
CA GLY A 537 6.80 -15.85 -2.59
C GLY A 537 6.30 -14.50 -2.10
N GLY A 538 7.23 -13.67 -1.62
CA GLY A 538 6.94 -12.40 -0.98
C GLY A 538 6.90 -11.20 -1.93
N GLY A 539 6.45 -11.38 -3.17
CA GLY A 539 6.36 -10.31 -4.19
C GLY A 539 5.27 -9.29 -3.92
N ARG A 540 4.32 -9.60 -3.05
CA ARG A 540 3.27 -8.69 -2.57
C ARG A 540 3.16 -8.75 -1.04
N PHE A 541 4.33 -8.75 -0.39
CA PHE A 541 4.45 -8.78 1.06
C PHE A 541 4.39 -7.35 1.61
N ASP A 542 3.19 -6.82 1.79
CA ASP A 542 2.98 -5.43 2.19
C ASP A 542 1.75 -5.25 3.10
N PRO A 543 1.63 -4.11 3.82
CA PRO A 543 0.49 -3.85 4.69
C PRO A 543 -0.84 -3.77 3.94
N GLY A 544 -0.83 -3.40 2.66
CA GLY A 544 -2.05 -3.37 1.84
C GLY A 544 -2.70 -4.76 1.75
N MET A 545 -1.90 -5.80 1.55
CA MET A 545 -2.38 -7.20 1.58
C MET A 545 -2.72 -7.67 3.00
N LEU A 546 -1.97 -7.25 4.03
CA LEU A 546 -2.23 -7.64 5.43
C LEU A 546 -3.61 -7.21 5.95
N TYR A 547 -4.20 -6.18 5.34
CA TYR A 547 -5.56 -5.74 5.63
C TYR A 547 -6.63 -6.81 5.33
N TYR A 548 -6.35 -7.69 4.36
CA TYR A 548 -7.24 -8.76 3.90
C TYR A 548 -6.77 -10.15 4.35
N SER A 549 -5.47 -10.44 4.21
CA SER A 549 -4.86 -11.72 4.58
C SER A 549 -4.00 -11.57 5.84
N PRO A 550 -4.26 -12.32 6.92
CA PRO A 550 -3.49 -12.19 8.15
C PRO A 550 -2.15 -12.97 8.11
N GLN A 551 -1.78 -13.54 6.96
CA GLN A 551 -0.49 -14.17 6.67
C GLN A 551 -0.20 -14.07 5.17
N ILE A 552 1.09 -14.14 4.81
CA ILE A 552 1.59 -14.06 3.44
C ILE A 552 2.71 -15.09 3.29
N TRP A 553 2.75 -15.81 2.17
CA TRP A 553 3.87 -16.71 1.87
C TRP A 553 5.17 -15.92 1.72
N CYS A 554 6.19 -16.25 2.52
CA CYS A 554 7.33 -15.35 2.70
C CYS A 554 8.29 -15.35 1.51
N SER A 555 8.63 -16.52 0.96
CA SER A 555 9.64 -16.68 -0.09
C SER A 555 9.53 -18.02 -0.80
#